data_AF-A0A8H5Y7Z8-F1
#
_entry.id   AF-A0A8H5Y7Z8-F1
#
_cell.length_a   1.000
_cell.length_b   1.000
_cell.length_c   1.000
_cell.angle_alpha   90.00
_cell.angle_beta   90.00
_cell.angle_gamma   90.00
#
_symmetry.space_group_name_H-M   'P 1'
#
loop_
_entity.id
_entity.type
_entity.pdbx_description
1 polymer ?
#
loop_
_entity_poly.entity_id
_entity_poly.type
_entity_poly.pdbx_seq_one_letter_code
_entity_poly.pdbx_strand_id
1 'polypeptide(L)'
;MNRLPRELIDAILQQCIEYGPKNVVLDLRLVCRVFDQILKPFACRTLDLEFSRLSKTSGIEHPQIDALQTIGYHCKSLYIDLMVLRDDLEVEFLDTVFARVPSMADFCQTLHKKYCMNEASFTETDYYQKVEEMLFYCRDVDRLRLNLPFQLVGRHCNAATMILANTLKAFAQRPEEDSAKLNTLVVENVTDVAIRHLWMNPIDVMNIMKVLEVLEHLVLTLRRHENEPITVGLFGSCLWNLVENAGELKSLCLVGMDHDDRPPRGLKQTKFWQMPVDEWRAKSLPAPSIIHSNLTCLELKRIELCPEVFVRTAENFGNTLRELYLNEVYLKAEQSRDWNEDSKKILWVGMPNQRPGDDCHWIAMALRCATPHLRICRASFLAYDHYMLEDMPTQPEFDLIDPCGLGRSISQRFVEVVMGIRQPTALTKDAVEYLPADALFDGLLNNLLPRNRALGVVEYDTNAYQTAVANSTSEWQRSIDGVFPNCNSNTLDELHFIAETACEGMSEIHRRRNEWSAENSMANEFTENLFNIPPSDDEHI
;
A
#
# COMPACT_ATOMS: atom_id res chain seq x y z
N MET A 1 28.41 -34.09 13.86
CA MET A 1 28.68 -32.63 13.89
C MET A 1 30.07 -32.31 14.40
N ASN A 2 30.49 -32.70 15.61
CA ASN A 2 31.81 -32.35 16.19
C ASN A 2 33.06 -32.89 15.47
N ARG A 3 32.90 -33.60 14.36
CA ARG A 3 33.98 -34.11 13.50
C ARG A 3 34.00 -33.45 12.12
N LEU A 4 33.02 -32.60 11.81
CA LEU A 4 32.99 -31.88 10.56
C LEU A 4 33.96 -30.70 10.62
N PRO A 5 34.71 -30.43 9.54
CA PRO A 5 35.42 -29.17 9.33
C PRO A 5 34.52 -27.96 9.57
N ARG A 6 35.10 -26.87 10.09
CA ARG A 6 34.35 -25.66 10.45
C ARG A 6 33.67 -25.05 9.24
N GLU A 7 34.34 -25.08 8.10
CA GLU A 7 33.88 -24.55 6.82
C GLU A 7 32.61 -25.27 6.34
N LEU A 8 32.53 -26.59 6.56
CA LEU A 8 31.32 -27.36 6.22
C LEU A 8 30.17 -27.03 7.18
N ILE A 9 30.45 -26.79 8.45
CA ILE A 9 29.42 -26.36 9.42
C ILE A 9 28.88 -24.98 9.04
N ASP A 10 29.76 -24.02 8.74
CA ASP A 10 29.37 -22.67 8.35
C ASP A 10 28.54 -22.71 7.05
N ALA A 11 28.94 -23.50 6.04
CA ALA A 11 28.20 -23.66 4.79
C ALA A 11 26.81 -24.30 4.99
N ILE A 12 26.70 -25.35 5.82
CA ILE A 12 25.41 -25.97 6.14
C ILE A 12 24.48 -24.97 6.83
N LEU A 13 25.00 -24.23 7.81
CA LEU A 13 24.20 -23.27 8.56
C LEU A 13 23.79 -22.06 7.71
N GLN A 14 24.66 -21.61 6.81
CA GLN A 14 24.31 -20.58 5.83
C GLN A 14 23.16 -21.04 4.94
N GLN A 15 23.17 -22.29 4.48
CA GLN A 15 22.06 -22.85 3.71
C GLN A 15 20.76 -22.94 4.55
N CYS A 16 20.86 -23.24 5.84
CA CYS A 16 19.71 -23.20 6.75
C CYS A 16 19.14 -21.79 6.90
N ILE A 17 20.00 -20.76 6.93
CA ILE A 17 19.58 -19.36 7.00
C ILE A 17 18.87 -18.94 5.70
N GLU A 18 19.43 -19.30 4.54
CA GLU A 18 18.92 -18.88 3.22
C GLU A 18 17.56 -19.51 2.86
N TYR A 19 17.31 -20.75 3.29
CA TYR A 19 16.13 -21.52 2.86
C TYR A 19 15.21 -21.94 4.01
N GLY A 20 15.66 -21.85 5.27
CA GLY A 20 14.92 -22.33 6.43
C GLY A 20 14.03 -21.25 7.05
N PRO A 21 12.89 -21.64 7.67
CA PRO A 21 12.08 -20.70 8.44
C PRO A 21 12.80 -20.31 9.73
N LYS A 22 12.65 -19.04 10.15
CA LYS A 22 13.34 -18.44 11.31
C LYS A 22 13.28 -19.30 12.57
N ASN A 23 12.10 -19.82 12.94
CA ASN A 23 11.92 -20.61 14.15
C ASN A 23 12.70 -21.94 14.12
N VAL A 24 12.79 -22.58 12.95
CA VAL A 24 13.60 -23.80 12.80
C VAL A 24 15.10 -23.47 12.92
N VAL A 25 15.55 -22.35 12.33
CA VAL A 25 16.93 -21.89 12.48
C VAL A 25 17.24 -21.51 13.92
N LEU A 26 16.29 -20.89 14.62
CA LEU A 26 16.40 -20.53 16.03
C LEU A 26 16.60 -21.79 16.89
N ASP A 27 15.83 -22.85 16.64
CA ASP A 27 15.94 -24.12 17.38
C ASP A 27 17.29 -24.83 17.14
N LEU A 28 17.85 -24.73 15.92
CA LEU A 28 19.15 -25.30 15.60
C LEU A 28 20.29 -24.75 16.48
N ARG A 29 20.13 -23.55 17.06
CA ARG A 29 21.11 -22.98 18.01
C ARG A 29 21.34 -23.88 19.22
N LEU A 30 20.34 -24.67 19.62
CA LEU A 30 20.41 -25.54 20.78
C LEU A 30 21.25 -26.81 20.54
N VAL A 31 21.66 -27.08 19.30
CA VAL A 31 22.46 -28.27 18.95
C VAL A 31 23.82 -28.25 19.63
N CYS A 32 24.55 -27.13 19.56
CA CYS A 32 25.81 -26.94 20.25
C CYS A 32 26.24 -25.45 20.28
N ARG A 33 27.26 -25.12 21.08
CA ARG A 33 27.79 -23.76 21.23
C ARG A 33 28.20 -23.10 19.90
N VAL A 34 28.73 -23.89 18.95
CA VAL A 34 29.13 -23.38 17.63
C VAL A 34 27.90 -22.93 16.83
N PHE A 35 26.83 -23.71 16.85
CA PHE A 35 25.57 -23.38 16.17
C PHE A 35 24.96 -22.13 16.79
N ASP A 36 24.92 -22.04 18.12
CA ASP A 36 24.44 -20.84 18.80
C ASP A 36 25.22 -19.59 18.38
N GLN A 37 26.55 -19.66 18.39
CA GLN A 37 27.40 -18.52 17.99
C GLN A 37 27.20 -18.07 16.53
N ILE A 38 26.97 -19.01 15.61
CA ILE A 38 26.80 -18.70 14.18
C ILE A 38 25.40 -18.17 13.90
N LEU A 39 24.37 -18.83 14.43
CA LEU A 39 22.98 -18.57 14.04
C LEU A 39 22.34 -17.43 14.83
N LYS A 40 22.77 -17.18 16.08
CA LYS A 40 22.20 -16.13 16.94
C LYS A 40 22.21 -14.73 16.30
N PRO A 41 23.30 -14.26 15.64
CA PRO A 41 23.31 -12.98 14.93
C PRO A 41 22.28 -12.85 13.80
N PHE A 42 21.82 -13.97 13.21
CA PHE A 42 20.82 -13.97 12.16
C PHE A 42 19.41 -14.15 12.74
N ALA A 43 19.21 -15.17 13.57
CA ALA A 43 17.91 -15.49 14.14
C ALA A 43 17.38 -14.41 15.10
N CYS A 44 18.27 -13.69 15.81
CA CYS A 44 17.92 -12.58 16.69
C CYS A 44 18.08 -11.20 16.03
N ARG A 45 18.26 -11.13 14.70
CA ARG A 45 18.47 -9.85 14.02
C ARG A 45 17.22 -8.97 14.03
N THR A 46 16.05 -9.61 13.87
CA THR A 46 14.74 -8.97 14.00
C THR A 46 14.02 -9.46 15.23
N LEU A 47 13.52 -8.53 16.05
CA LEU A 47 12.55 -8.83 17.11
C LEU A 47 11.14 -8.58 16.60
N ASP A 48 10.26 -9.54 16.86
CA ASP A 48 8.86 -9.48 16.46
C ASP A 48 8.00 -9.20 17.71
N LEU A 49 7.26 -8.10 17.71
CA LEU A 49 6.30 -7.71 18.74
C LEU A 49 4.89 -7.75 18.15
N GLU A 50 4.17 -8.82 18.46
CA GLU A 50 2.82 -9.06 17.97
C GLU A 50 1.78 -8.65 19.00
N PHE A 51 0.57 -8.30 18.54
CA PHE A 51 -0.58 -8.02 19.40
C PHE A 51 -0.77 -9.04 20.53
N SER A 52 -0.68 -10.33 20.18
CA SER A 52 -0.90 -11.44 21.11
C SER A 52 0.13 -11.45 22.26
N ARG A 53 1.37 -10.96 22.03
CA ARG A 53 2.42 -10.84 23.05
C ARG A 53 2.24 -9.63 23.97
N LEU A 54 1.36 -8.70 23.60
CA LEU A 54 0.99 -7.54 24.42
C LEU A 54 -0.29 -7.78 25.22
N SER A 55 -1.27 -8.48 24.63
CA SER A 55 -2.56 -8.71 25.26
C SER A 55 -2.47 -9.64 26.47
N LYS A 56 -2.92 -9.16 27.64
CA LYS A 56 -3.06 -9.96 28.88
C LYS A 56 -4.07 -11.11 28.75
N THR A 57 -4.92 -11.09 27.71
CA THR A 57 -5.96 -12.11 27.47
C THR A 57 -5.58 -13.20 26.48
N SER A 58 -4.44 -13.08 25.78
CA SER A 58 -4.05 -14.04 24.73
C SER A 58 -3.62 -15.40 25.28
N GLY A 59 -3.19 -15.45 26.55
CA GLY A 59 -2.56 -16.63 27.15
C GLY A 59 -1.14 -16.90 26.63
N ILE A 60 -0.59 -16.03 25.78
CA ILE A 60 0.79 -16.12 25.29
C ILE A 60 1.72 -15.42 26.27
N GLU A 61 2.88 -16.03 26.53
CA GLU A 61 3.89 -15.44 27.43
C GLU A 61 4.42 -14.11 26.88
N HIS A 62 4.45 -13.10 27.75
CA HIS A 62 4.99 -11.79 27.42
C HIS A 62 6.49 -11.85 27.14
N PRO A 63 7.04 -10.92 26.35
CA PRO A 63 8.47 -10.85 26.09
C PRO A 63 9.28 -10.72 27.40
N GLN A 64 10.20 -11.66 27.62
CA GLN A 64 11.11 -11.64 28.77
C GLN A 64 12.21 -10.58 28.53
N ILE A 65 12.05 -9.42 29.16
CA ILE A 65 12.95 -8.27 28.99
C ILE A 65 14.39 -8.59 29.40
N ASP A 66 14.59 -9.41 30.43
CA ASP A 66 15.93 -9.83 30.86
C ASP A 66 16.69 -10.60 29.77
N ALA A 67 15.98 -11.33 28.90
CA ALA A 67 16.61 -12.02 27.79
C ALA A 67 17.23 -11.03 26.78
N LEU A 68 16.65 -9.83 26.64
CA LEU A 68 17.14 -8.77 25.75
C LEU A 68 18.51 -8.25 26.18
N GLN A 69 18.87 -8.34 27.47
CA GLN A 69 20.23 -8.01 27.93
C GLN A 69 21.30 -8.90 27.27
N THR A 70 20.93 -10.11 26.85
CA THR A 70 21.87 -11.09 26.29
C THR A 70 21.84 -11.19 24.76
N ILE A 71 20.80 -10.64 24.12
CA ILE A 71 20.60 -10.74 22.66
C ILE A 71 20.42 -9.37 21.97
N GLY A 72 20.20 -8.30 22.73
CA GLY A 72 19.83 -6.98 22.20
C GLY A 72 20.87 -6.39 21.25
N TYR A 73 22.16 -6.68 21.45
CA TYR A 73 23.25 -6.24 20.56
C TYR A 73 23.27 -6.95 19.19
N HIS A 74 22.50 -8.03 19.01
CA HIS A 74 22.28 -8.63 17.69
C HIS A 74 21.09 -8.00 16.96
N CYS A 75 20.20 -7.31 17.67
CA CYS A 75 18.95 -6.81 17.14
C CYS A 75 19.22 -5.53 16.32
N LYS A 76 18.98 -5.61 15.02
CA LYS A 76 19.09 -4.48 14.08
C LYS A 76 17.73 -4.02 13.58
N SER A 77 16.69 -4.83 13.76
CA SER A 77 15.37 -4.53 13.23
C SER A 77 14.28 -4.87 14.22
N LEU A 78 13.21 -4.08 14.17
CA LEU A 78 12.00 -4.29 14.96
C LEU A 78 10.82 -4.44 14.00
N TYR A 79 10.06 -5.53 14.16
CA TYR A 79 8.79 -5.73 13.50
C TYR A 79 7.67 -5.67 14.54
N ILE A 80 6.75 -4.74 14.39
CA ILE A 80 5.57 -4.60 15.26
C ILE A 80 4.33 -4.91 14.44
N ASP A 81 3.55 -5.91 14.86
CA ASP A 81 2.33 -6.34 14.18
C ASP A 81 1.10 -6.17 15.06
N LEU A 82 0.33 -5.12 14.77
CA LEU A 82 -0.89 -4.75 15.50
C LEU A 82 -2.12 -4.79 14.61
N MET A 83 -2.05 -5.50 13.48
CA MET A 83 -3.12 -5.54 12.48
C MET A 83 -4.48 -5.97 13.05
N VAL A 84 -4.51 -6.84 14.06
CA VAL A 84 -5.76 -7.31 14.71
C VAL A 84 -6.32 -6.35 15.75
N LEU A 85 -5.54 -5.38 16.25
CA LEU A 85 -6.01 -4.37 17.20
C LEU A 85 -7.16 -3.58 16.59
N ARG A 86 -8.23 -3.35 17.36
CA ARG A 86 -9.43 -2.62 16.97
C ARG A 86 -9.46 -1.22 17.57
N ASP A 87 -10.17 -0.34 16.90
CA ASP A 87 -10.55 0.96 17.44
C ASP A 87 -11.82 0.82 18.29
N ASP A 88 -11.87 1.44 19.47
CA ASP A 88 -13.05 1.38 20.33
C ASP A 88 -14.31 1.89 19.62
N LEU A 89 -14.19 2.96 18.82
CA LEU A 89 -15.33 3.52 18.08
C LEU A 89 -15.77 2.63 16.93
N GLU A 90 -14.85 1.85 16.34
CA GLU A 90 -15.19 0.82 15.35
C GLU A 90 -16.04 -0.28 16.01
N VAL A 91 -15.66 -0.72 17.21
CA VAL A 91 -16.40 -1.76 17.94
C VAL A 91 -17.75 -1.24 18.44
N GLU A 92 -17.84 -0.02 18.94
CA GLU A 92 -19.12 0.63 19.33
C GLU A 92 -20.07 0.77 18.12
N PHE A 93 -19.53 1.09 16.95
CA PHE A 93 -20.30 1.12 15.71
C PHE A 93 -20.84 -0.27 15.35
N LEU A 94 -19.99 -1.30 15.38
CA LEU A 94 -20.42 -2.69 15.14
C LEU A 94 -21.47 -3.15 16.14
N ASP A 95 -21.32 -2.82 17.42
CA ASP A 95 -22.30 -3.14 18.46
C ASP A 95 -23.66 -2.48 18.18
N THR A 96 -23.64 -1.22 17.74
CA THR A 96 -24.85 -0.50 17.31
C THR A 96 -25.51 -1.15 16.09
N VAL A 97 -24.72 -1.54 15.09
CA VAL A 97 -25.19 -2.22 13.87
C VAL A 97 -25.80 -3.59 14.21
N PHE A 98 -25.16 -4.35 15.11
CA PHE A 98 -25.56 -5.70 15.50
C PHE A 98 -26.52 -5.77 16.68
N ALA A 99 -26.96 -4.63 17.25
CA ALA A 99 -27.88 -4.59 18.39
C ALA A 99 -29.17 -5.41 18.21
N ARG A 100 -29.60 -5.66 16.96
CA ARG A 100 -30.78 -6.46 16.62
C ARG A 100 -30.48 -7.93 16.29
N VAL A 101 -29.24 -8.36 16.43
CA VAL A 101 -28.76 -9.71 16.09
C VAL A 101 -28.16 -10.33 17.37
N PRO A 102 -28.97 -10.99 18.22
CA PRO A 102 -28.51 -11.46 19.53
C PRO A 102 -27.31 -12.42 19.48
N SER A 103 -27.15 -13.18 18.39
CA SER A 103 -25.99 -14.06 18.19
C SER A 103 -24.65 -13.32 18.08
N MET A 104 -24.66 -12.02 17.80
CA MET A 104 -23.46 -11.19 17.67
C MET A 104 -23.07 -10.47 18.98
N ALA A 105 -23.88 -10.55 20.03
CA ALA A 105 -23.59 -9.85 21.29
C ALA A 105 -22.26 -10.30 21.92
N ASP A 106 -22.03 -11.63 21.97
CA ASP A 106 -20.78 -12.20 22.48
C ASP A 106 -19.57 -11.83 21.62
N PHE A 107 -19.78 -11.67 20.31
CA PHE A 107 -18.75 -11.23 19.37
C PHE A 107 -18.32 -9.79 19.65
N CYS A 108 -19.25 -8.84 19.74
CA CYS A 108 -18.94 -7.44 20.07
C CYS A 108 -18.28 -7.30 21.44
N GLN A 109 -18.76 -8.02 22.45
CA GLN A 109 -18.14 -8.05 23.76
C GLN A 109 -16.70 -8.61 23.71
N THR A 110 -16.48 -9.62 22.89
CA THR A 110 -15.16 -10.21 22.67
C THR A 110 -14.22 -9.24 21.96
N LEU A 111 -14.69 -8.54 20.92
CA LEU A 111 -13.93 -7.48 20.25
C LEU A 111 -13.47 -6.41 21.23
N HIS A 112 -14.41 -5.86 22.00
CA HIS A 112 -14.11 -4.82 22.98
C HIS A 112 -13.13 -5.33 24.04
N LYS A 113 -13.39 -6.50 24.64
CA LYS A 113 -12.58 -7.00 25.76
C LYS A 113 -11.17 -7.47 25.34
N LYS A 114 -11.04 -8.12 24.19
CA LYS A 114 -9.79 -8.78 23.78
C LYS A 114 -8.98 -7.99 22.78
N TYR A 115 -9.60 -7.24 21.87
CA TYR A 115 -8.94 -6.65 20.69
C TYR A 115 -8.87 -5.13 20.70
N CYS A 116 -9.50 -4.42 21.64
CA CYS A 116 -9.27 -2.99 21.84
C CYS A 116 -8.13 -2.71 22.81
N MET A 117 -7.65 -1.48 22.92
CA MET A 117 -6.71 -1.06 23.96
C MET A 117 -7.45 -0.73 25.25
N ASN A 118 -7.38 -1.60 26.25
CA ASN A 118 -7.99 -1.38 27.56
C ASN A 118 -7.27 -2.18 28.66
N GLU A 119 -7.76 -2.06 29.90
CA GLU A 119 -7.17 -2.73 31.06
C GLU A 119 -7.17 -4.27 30.95
N ALA A 120 -8.15 -4.85 30.25
CA ALA A 120 -8.24 -6.30 30.09
C ALA A 120 -7.24 -6.84 29.06
N SER A 121 -6.94 -6.10 28.00
CA SER A 121 -5.94 -6.43 26.97
C SER A 121 -4.58 -5.78 27.31
N PHE A 122 -4.31 -4.59 26.78
CA PHE A 122 -3.22 -3.70 27.12
C PHE A 122 -3.63 -2.25 26.86
N THR A 123 -3.08 -1.31 27.61
CA THR A 123 -3.34 0.12 27.44
C THR A 123 -2.33 0.78 26.49
N GLU A 124 -2.60 2.02 26.07
CA GLU A 124 -1.62 2.84 25.34
C GLU A 124 -0.29 2.96 26.11
N THR A 125 -0.37 3.16 27.42
CA THR A 125 0.80 3.25 28.30
C THR A 125 1.59 1.94 28.32
N ASP A 126 0.89 0.80 28.43
CA ASP A 126 1.51 -0.53 28.40
C ASP A 126 2.28 -0.73 27.07
N TYR A 127 1.68 -0.32 25.95
CA TYR A 127 2.31 -0.38 24.63
C TYR A 127 3.57 0.47 24.55
N TYR A 128 3.46 1.77 24.89
CA TYR A 128 4.58 2.71 24.82
C TYR A 128 5.75 2.24 25.68
N GLN A 129 5.50 1.84 26.93
CA GLN A 129 6.53 1.33 27.84
C GLN A 129 7.21 0.09 27.28
N LYS A 130 6.44 -0.84 26.68
CA LYS A 130 7.02 -2.05 26.10
C LYS A 130 7.98 -1.75 24.96
N VAL A 131 7.59 -0.84 24.04
CA VAL A 131 8.44 -0.44 22.92
C VAL A 131 9.68 0.30 23.40
N GLU A 132 9.52 1.21 24.36
CA GLU A 132 10.63 1.96 24.97
C GLU A 132 11.64 1.01 25.65
N GLU A 133 11.16 0.05 26.46
CA GLU A 133 12.00 -0.99 27.08
C GLU A 133 12.76 -1.81 26.04
N MET A 134 12.08 -2.25 24.97
CA MET A 134 12.73 -3.02 23.91
C MET A 134 13.85 -2.23 23.23
N LEU A 135 13.60 -0.95 22.89
CA LEU A 135 14.58 -0.07 22.25
C LEU A 135 15.75 0.27 23.19
N PHE A 136 15.51 0.34 24.50
CA PHE A 136 16.57 0.55 25.48
C PHE A 136 17.60 -0.59 25.47
N TYR A 137 17.14 -1.84 25.40
CA TYR A 137 18.04 -3.01 25.32
C TYR A 137 18.57 -3.28 23.91
N CYS A 138 17.85 -2.85 22.87
CA CYS A 138 18.17 -3.09 21.47
C CYS A 138 18.65 -1.79 20.80
N ARG A 139 19.75 -1.23 21.31
CA ARG A 139 20.27 0.08 20.89
C ARG A 139 20.69 0.17 19.43
N ASP A 140 20.93 -0.97 18.79
CA ASP A 140 21.40 -1.08 17.42
C ASP A 140 20.27 -1.18 16.38
N VAL A 141 19.01 -1.06 16.80
CA VAL A 141 17.86 -1.09 15.88
C VAL A 141 17.89 0.15 14.98
N ASP A 142 18.12 -0.06 13.69
CA ASP A 142 18.12 0.96 12.63
C ASP A 142 16.99 0.77 11.61
N ARG A 143 16.20 -0.30 11.74
CA ARG A 143 15.07 -0.59 10.84
C ARG A 143 13.80 -0.91 11.61
N LEU A 144 12.69 -0.33 11.16
CA LEU A 144 11.38 -0.54 11.73
C LEU A 144 10.41 -0.98 10.63
N ARG A 145 9.70 -2.07 10.88
CA ARG A 145 8.47 -2.41 10.18
C ARG A 145 7.30 -2.36 11.15
N LEU A 146 6.32 -1.52 10.87
CA LEU A 146 5.15 -1.31 11.71
C LEU A 146 3.88 -1.61 10.90
N ASN A 147 3.19 -2.67 11.27
CA ASN A 147 1.90 -3.02 10.70
C ASN A 147 0.77 -2.50 11.58
N LEU A 148 0.12 -1.43 11.13
CA LEU A 148 -0.91 -0.72 11.90
C LEU A 148 -2.24 -1.49 11.92
N PRO A 149 -3.11 -1.19 12.90
CA PRO A 149 -4.48 -1.70 12.98
C PRO A 149 -5.23 -1.67 11.64
N PHE A 150 -5.70 -2.82 11.17
CA PHE A 150 -6.46 -2.91 9.92
C PHE A 150 -7.94 -2.63 10.18
N GLN A 151 -8.48 -1.48 9.81
CA GLN A 151 -9.92 -1.20 9.98
C GLN A 151 -10.77 -2.09 9.06
N LEU A 152 -11.79 -2.73 9.63
CA LEU A 152 -12.79 -3.54 8.93
C LEU A 152 -13.97 -2.67 8.50
N VAL A 153 -14.42 -1.76 9.38
CA VAL A 153 -15.55 -0.86 9.11
C VAL A 153 -15.30 0.56 9.62
N GLY A 154 -15.94 1.52 8.96
CA GLY A 154 -15.88 2.93 9.35
C GLY A 154 -14.58 3.63 8.94
N ARG A 155 -14.34 4.80 9.54
CA ARG A 155 -13.18 5.67 9.28
C ARG A 155 -12.41 6.01 10.57
N HIS A 156 -12.71 5.30 11.65
CA HIS A 156 -12.13 5.55 12.98
C HIS A 156 -10.72 4.97 13.05
N CYS A 157 -9.74 5.83 13.32
CA CYS A 157 -8.32 5.49 13.24
C CYS A 157 -7.52 5.93 14.47
N ASN A 158 -8.18 6.11 15.61
CA ASN A 158 -7.53 6.56 16.84
C ASN A 158 -6.47 5.56 17.27
N ALA A 159 -6.80 4.26 17.27
CA ALA A 159 -5.83 3.21 17.59
C ALA A 159 -4.61 3.26 16.67
N ALA A 160 -4.80 3.35 15.35
CA ALA A 160 -3.69 3.44 14.40
C ALA A 160 -2.85 4.71 14.60
N THR A 161 -3.49 5.85 14.86
CA THR A 161 -2.83 7.13 15.13
C THR A 161 -1.98 7.04 16.40
N MET A 162 -2.55 6.52 17.50
CA MET A 162 -1.88 6.37 18.79
C MET A 162 -0.68 5.42 18.71
N ILE A 163 -0.82 4.29 18.03
CA ILE A 163 0.26 3.33 17.82
C ILE A 163 1.40 3.98 17.03
N LEU A 164 1.09 4.65 15.92
CA LEU A 164 2.11 5.30 15.10
C LEU A 164 2.82 6.42 15.89
N ALA A 165 2.06 7.29 16.57
CA ALA A 165 2.59 8.37 17.41
C ALA A 165 3.54 7.84 18.49
N ASN A 166 3.09 6.86 19.30
CA ASN A 166 3.88 6.33 20.40
C ASN A 166 5.10 5.56 19.93
N THR A 167 5.04 4.89 18.78
CA THR A 167 6.20 4.22 18.20
C THR A 167 7.25 5.24 17.78
N LEU A 168 6.86 6.29 17.05
CA LEU A 168 7.78 7.35 16.64
C LEU A 168 8.33 8.13 17.84
N LYS A 169 7.51 8.38 18.86
CA LYS A 169 7.95 8.95 20.14
C LYS A 169 9.03 8.09 20.80
N ALA A 170 8.81 6.77 20.91
CA ALA A 170 9.80 5.87 21.52
C ALA A 170 11.13 5.87 20.77
N PHE A 171 11.12 5.94 19.42
CA PHE A 171 12.34 6.10 18.62
C PHE A 171 13.00 7.48 18.81
N ALA A 172 12.21 8.56 18.84
CA ALA A 172 12.71 9.92 19.02
C ALA A 172 13.39 10.15 20.39
N GLN A 173 12.94 9.43 21.41
CA GLN A 173 13.44 9.56 22.78
C GLN A 173 14.67 8.69 23.08
N ARG A 174 15.18 7.94 22.10
CA ARG A 174 16.42 7.16 22.25
C ARG A 174 17.63 8.07 22.50
N PRO A 175 18.59 7.65 23.35
CA PRO A 175 19.83 8.41 23.56
C PRO A 175 20.64 8.54 22.25
N GLU A 176 20.95 9.78 21.85
CA GLU A 176 21.58 10.08 20.55
C GLU A 176 23.02 9.56 20.43
N GLU A 177 23.78 9.52 21.53
CA GLU A 177 25.19 9.13 21.53
C GLU A 177 25.40 7.62 21.36
N ASP A 178 24.44 6.82 21.84
CA ASP A 178 24.57 5.37 22.02
C ASP A 178 23.60 4.54 21.18
N SER A 179 22.68 5.19 20.45
CA SER A 179 21.64 4.51 19.68
C SER A 179 21.86 4.65 18.18
N ALA A 180 21.69 3.56 17.44
CA ALA A 180 21.60 3.61 15.99
C ALA A 180 20.40 4.47 15.56
N LYS A 181 20.62 5.36 14.59
CA LYS A 181 19.54 6.14 13.98
C LYS A 181 18.71 5.25 13.04
N LEU A 182 17.42 5.57 12.89
CA LEU A 182 16.51 4.83 12.01
C LEU A 182 16.80 5.18 10.53
N ASN A 183 17.24 4.21 9.74
CA ASN A 183 17.53 4.37 8.31
C ASN A 183 16.44 3.79 7.40
N THR A 184 15.65 2.81 7.89
CA THR A 184 14.64 2.10 7.10
C THR A 184 13.33 2.06 7.87
N LEU A 185 12.27 2.57 7.25
CA LEU A 185 10.93 2.62 7.82
C LEU A 185 9.92 2.03 6.85
N VAL A 186 9.23 0.98 7.30
CA VAL A 186 8.10 0.37 6.61
C VAL A 186 6.87 0.55 7.48
N VAL A 187 5.86 1.27 6.98
CA VAL A 187 4.58 1.44 7.67
C VAL A 187 3.47 0.88 6.80
N GLU A 188 2.79 -0.14 7.30
CA GLU A 188 1.69 -0.81 6.63
C GLU A 188 0.35 -0.37 7.22
N ASN A 189 -0.71 -0.38 6.39
CA ASN A 189 -2.07 0.02 6.78
C ASN A 189 -2.17 1.46 7.32
N VAL A 190 -1.34 2.38 6.85
CA VAL A 190 -1.42 3.78 7.28
C VAL A 190 -2.61 4.48 6.60
N THR A 191 -3.46 5.10 7.40
CA THR A 191 -4.62 5.84 6.88
C THR A 191 -4.29 7.30 6.62
N ASP A 192 -4.96 7.89 5.64
CA ASP A 192 -4.92 9.34 5.40
C ASP A 192 -5.32 10.17 6.64
N VAL A 193 -6.31 9.68 7.40
CA VAL A 193 -6.74 10.31 8.65
C VAL A 193 -5.64 10.29 9.71
N ALA A 194 -4.93 9.17 9.90
CA ALA A 194 -3.86 9.06 10.90
C ALA A 194 -2.70 10.01 10.58
N ILE A 195 -2.28 10.09 9.32
CA ILE A 195 -1.24 11.04 8.88
C ILE A 195 -1.67 12.47 9.20
N ARG A 196 -2.90 12.88 8.89
CA ARG A 196 -3.37 14.23 9.22
C ARG A 196 -3.35 14.49 10.74
N HIS A 197 -3.87 13.56 11.55
CA HIS A 197 -3.93 13.75 12.99
C HIS A 197 -2.54 13.93 13.63
N LEU A 198 -1.54 13.18 13.17
CA LEU A 198 -0.16 13.37 13.61
C LEU A 198 0.37 14.77 13.31
N TRP A 199 0.04 15.34 12.15
CA TRP A 199 0.45 16.68 11.76
C TRP A 199 -0.27 17.79 12.52
N MET A 200 -1.41 17.50 13.13
CA MET A 200 -2.15 18.45 13.97
C MET A 200 -1.61 18.52 15.40
N ASN A 201 -0.75 17.59 15.82
CA ASN A 201 -0.12 17.58 17.13
C ASN A 201 1.36 18.01 17.05
N PRO A 202 1.74 19.16 17.63
CA PRO A 202 3.12 19.65 17.57
C PRO A 202 4.16 18.68 18.14
N ILE A 203 3.81 17.92 19.18
CA ILE A 203 4.74 16.96 19.80
C ILE A 203 5.01 15.80 18.85
N ASP A 204 3.97 15.30 18.18
CA ASP A 204 4.11 14.21 17.21
C ASP A 204 4.93 14.67 16.00
N VAL A 205 4.68 15.89 15.51
CA VAL A 205 5.50 16.49 14.44
C VAL A 205 6.98 16.55 14.83
N MET A 206 7.31 17.01 16.05
CA MET A 206 8.70 17.04 16.52
C MET A 206 9.33 15.64 16.57
N ASN A 207 8.58 14.63 17.03
CA ASN A 207 9.05 13.25 17.05
C ASN A 207 9.29 12.71 15.63
N ILE A 208 8.36 12.96 14.71
CA ILE A 208 8.47 12.59 13.29
C ILE A 208 9.73 13.20 12.69
N MET A 209 9.92 14.51 12.83
CA MET A 209 11.08 15.21 12.27
C MET A 209 12.39 14.61 12.80
N LYS A 210 12.47 14.30 14.09
CA LYS A 210 13.66 13.70 14.70
C LYS A 210 13.94 12.29 14.18
N VAL A 211 12.90 11.47 14.01
CA VAL A 211 13.05 10.08 13.54
C VAL A 211 13.41 10.02 12.06
N LEU A 212 12.88 10.93 11.24
CA LEU A 212 13.06 10.90 9.79
C LEU A 212 14.36 11.55 9.31
N GLU A 213 15.07 12.30 10.15
CA GLU A 213 16.25 13.11 9.80
C GLU A 213 17.26 12.39 8.89
N VAL A 214 17.53 11.10 9.15
CA VAL A 214 18.51 10.30 8.40
C VAL A 214 17.91 9.11 7.65
N LEU A 215 16.59 9.13 7.46
CA LEU A 215 15.89 8.02 6.83
C LEU A 215 16.31 7.89 5.35
N GLU A 216 16.79 6.71 4.96
CA GLU A 216 17.22 6.42 3.59
C GLU A 216 16.15 5.66 2.79
N HIS A 217 15.34 4.85 3.47
CA HIS A 217 14.37 3.96 2.86
C HIS A 217 13.00 4.12 3.52
N LEU A 218 11.99 4.48 2.74
CA LEU A 218 10.60 4.64 3.19
C LEU A 218 9.65 3.79 2.35
N VAL A 219 8.87 2.95 3.02
CA VAL A 219 7.78 2.21 2.40
C VAL A 219 6.48 2.49 3.14
N LEU A 220 5.47 3.00 2.44
CA LEU A 220 4.16 3.30 2.99
C LEU A 220 3.07 2.53 2.24
N THR A 221 2.24 1.82 2.98
CA THR A 221 1.02 1.22 2.46
C THR A 221 -0.18 2.02 2.91
N LEU A 222 -0.73 2.81 1.98
CA LEU A 222 -1.76 3.82 2.21
C LEU A 222 -3.17 3.22 2.06
N ARG A 223 -4.04 3.54 3.03
CA ARG A 223 -5.49 3.34 2.97
C ARG A 223 -6.18 4.71 2.94
N ARG A 224 -7.01 4.98 1.93
CA ARG A 224 -7.72 6.26 1.79
C ARG A 224 -9.17 6.10 2.21
N HIS A 225 -9.53 6.77 3.30
CA HIS A 225 -10.93 6.82 3.76
C HIS A 225 -11.62 8.13 3.39
N GLU A 226 -10.85 9.20 3.14
CA GLU A 226 -11.37 10.52 2.84
C GLU A 226 -11.48 10.77 1.34
N ASN A 227 -12.68 11.18 0.94
CA ASN A 227 -13.06 11.49 -0.43
C ASN A 227 -13.36 12.98 -0.62
N GLU A 228 -13.43 13.76 0.46
CA GLU A 228 -13.72 15.19 0.39
C GLU A 228 -12.48 15.96 -0.10
N PRO A 229 -12.56 16.77 -1.17
CA PRO A 229 -11.38 17.39 -1.78
C PRO A 229 -10.50 18.20 -0.83
N ILE A 230 -11.11 18.92 0.13
CA ILE A 230 -10.39 19.74 1.11
C ILE A 230 -9.54 18.86 2.04
N THR A 231 -10.13 17.78 2.55
CA THR A 231 -9.44 16.86 3.48
C THR A 231 -8.36 16.06 2.77
N VAL A 232 -8.59 15.69 1.51
CA VAL A 232 -7.59 15.08 0.63
C VAL A 232 -6.42 16.01 0.34
N GLY A 233 -6.67 17.30 0.09
CA GLY A 233 -5.62 18.29 -0.08
C GLY A 233 -4.72 18.40 1.16
N LEU A 234 -5.33 18.45 2.35
CA LEU A 234 -4.61 18.45 3.63
C LEU A 234 -3.77 17.19 3.82
N PHE A 235 -4.33 16.02 3.52
CA PHE A 235 -3.58 14.75 3.53
C PHE A 235 -2.37 14.82 2.61
N GLY A 236 -2.54 15.32 1.38
CA GLY A 236 -1.43 15.46 0.43
C GLY A 236 -0.30 16.32 0.96
N SER A 237 -0.61 17.47 1.56
CA SER A 237 0.39 18.32 2.22
C SER A 237 1.10 17.57 3.36
N CYS A 238 0.36 16.86 4.21
CA CYS A 238 0.97 16.12 5.33
C CYS A 238 1.87 14.97 4.85
N LEU A 239 1.42 14.20 3.86
CA LEU A 239 2.19 13.10 3.26
C LEU A 239 3.50 13.62 2.66
N TRP A 240 3.45 14.69 1.86
CA TRP A 240 4.67 15.20 1.23
C TRP A 240 5.58 15.92 2.22
N ASN A 241 5.04 16.56 3.27
CA ASN A 241 5.85 17.06 4.38
C ASN A 241 6.56 15.92 5.12
N LEU A 242 5.94 14.74 5.28
CA LEU A 242 6.59 13.56 5.84
C LEU A 242 7.82 13.19 5.01
N VAL A 243 7.63 13.07 3.68
CA VAL A 243 8.70 12.74 2.74
C VAL A 243 9.80 13.81 2.72
N GLU A 244 9.44 15.10 2.81
CA GLU A 244 10.40 16.21 2.83
C GLU A 244 11.33 16.18 4.04
N ASN A 245 10.81 15.78 5.21
CA ASN A 245 11.61 15.68 6.43
C ASN A 245 12.58 14.50 6.42
N ALA A 246 12.44 13.56 5.48
CA ALA A 246 13.40 12.49 5.24
C ALA A 246 14.49 12.96 4.26
N GLY A 247 15.31 13.96 4.63
CA GLY A 247 16.23 14.61 3.69
C GLY A 247 17.28 13.69 3.02
N GLU A 248 17.62 12.57 3.65
CA GLU A 248 18.54 11.56 3.13
C GLU A 248 17.84 10.43 2.35
N LEU A 249 16.55 10.59 2.03
CA LEU A 249 15.75 9.54 1.40
C LEU A 249 16.29 9.19 0.01
N LYS A 250 16.75 7.95 -0.13
CA LYS A 250 17.26 7.36 -1.37
C LYS A 250 16.20 6.58 -2.10
N SER A 251 15.24 6.01 -1.38
CA SER A 251 14.22 5.15 -1.97
C SER A 251 12.85 5.32 -1.32
N LEU A 252 11.83 5.54 -2.15
CA LEU A 252 10.43 5.70 -1.74
C LEU A 252 9.55 4.67 -2.42
N CYS A 253 8.78 3.92 -1.63
CA CYS A 253 7.74 3.03 -2.11
C CYS A 253 6.38 3.44 -1.55
N LEU A 254 5.43 3.74 -2.43
CA LEU A 254 4.05 4.02 -2.07
C LEU A 254 3.16 2.92 -2.64
N VAL A 255 2.36 2.31 -1.76
CA VAL A 255 1.43 1.24 -2.11
C VAL A 255 0.02 1.67 -1.73
N GLY A 256 -0.92 1.69 -2.67
CA GLY A 256 -2.34 1.91 -2.36
C GLY A 256 -3.08 0.61 -2.06
N MET A 257 -4.04 0.65 -1.13
CA MET A 257 -4.87 -0.51 -0.76
C MET A 257 -6.33 -0.42 -1.16
N ASP A 258 -6.78 0.70 -1.72
CA ASP A 258 -8.22 0.94 -1.99
C ASP A 258 -8.74 0.24 -3.26
N HIS A 259 -8.00 -0.75 -3.78
CA HIS A 259 -8.41 -1.52 -4.95
C HIS A 259 -9.30 -2.69 -4.55
N ASP A 260 -10.35 -2.92 -5.33
CA ASP A 260 -11.06 -4.20 -5.34
C ASP A 260 -10.04 -5.34 -5.54
N ASP A 261 -10.18 -6.46 -4.82
CA ASP A 261 -9.36 -7.67 -4.94
C ASP A 261 -9.36 -8.31 -6.35
N ARG A 262 -10.03 -7.68 -7.33
CA ARG A 262 -10.07 -8.13 -8.71
C ARG A 262 -8.87 -7.58 -9.47
N PRO A 263 -8.08 -8.43 -10.16
CA PRO A 263 -6.93 -7.98 -10.92
C PRO A 263 -7.34 -6.92 -11.98
N PRO A 264 -6.46 -5.93 -12.24
CA PRO A 264 -6.73 -4.83 -13.17
C PRO A 264 -7.27 -5.34 -14.51
N ARG A 265 -8.45 -4.86 -14.91
CA ARG A 265 -9.04 -5.14 -16.23
C ARG A 265 -8.66 -4.11 -17.28
N GLY A 266 -7.44 -3.57 -17.29
CA GLY A 266 -6.93 -2.61 -18.28
C GLY A 266 -7.60 -1.22 -18.31
N LEU A 267 -8.93 -1.16 -18.20
CA LEU A 267 -9.75 0.03 -18.19
C LEU A 267 -10.81 -0.09 -17.08
N LYS A 268 -10.66 0.71 -16.03
CA LYS A 268 -11.70 0.96 -15.02
C LYS A 268 -12.58 2.09 -15.54
N GLN A 269 -13.90 1.94 -15.47
CA GLN A 269 -14.84 2.97 -15.94
C GLN A 269 -15.74 3.45 -14.82
N THR A 270 -15.81 4.77 -14.67
CA THR A 270 -16.70 5.47 -13.74
C THR A 270 -17.59 6.42 -14.54
N LYS A 271 -18.90 6.37 -14.28
CA LYS A 271 -19.89 7.24 -14.90
C LYS A 271 -20.25 8.39 -13.95
N PHE A 272 -20.61 9.54 -14.50
CA PHE A 272 -20.91 10.74 -13.70
C PHE A 272 -22.00 10.57 -12.63
N TRP A 273 -22.95 9.65 -12.83
CA TRP A 273 -24.00 9.36 -11.84
C TRP A 273 -23.58 8.37 -10.75
N GLN A 274 -22.42 7.72 -10.89
CA GLN A 274 -21.88 6.81 -9.88
C GLN A 274 -21.07 7.56 -8.81
N MET A 275 -20.38 8.63 -9.22
CA MET A 275 -19.46 9.38 -8.37
C MET A 275 -19.27 10.79 -8.93
N PRO A 276 -19.29 11.84 -8.11
CA PRO A 276 -18.89 13.18 -8.55
C PRO A 276 -17.43 13.23 -9.02
N VAL A 277 -17.13 14.07 -10.02
CA VAL A 277 -15.79 14.15 -10.62
C VAL A 277 -14.72 14.54 -9.59
N ASP A 278 -15.04 15.45 -8.66
CA ASP A 278 -14.09 15.90 -7.65
C ASP A 278 -13.74 14.81 -6.65
N GLU A 279 -14.72 13.99 -6.24
CA GLU A 279 -14.49 12.81 -5.42
C GLU A 279 -13.65 11.77 -6.17
N TRP A 280 -13.95 11.55 -7.45
CA TRP A 280 -13.18 10.63 -8.29
C TRP A 280 -11.72 11.10 -8.46
N ARG A 281 -11.47 12.39 -8.67
CA ARG A 281 -10.11 12.98 -8.71
C ARG A 281 -9.40 12.86 -7.37
N ALA A 282 -10.11 13.05 -6.26
CA ALA A 282 -9.56 13.02 -4.90
C ALA A 282 -8.98 11.63 -4.49
N LYS A 283 -9.35 10.56 -5.21
CA LYS A 283 -8.77 9.22 -5.05
C LYS A 283 -7.36 9.06 -5.63
N SER A 284 -6.90 10.03 -6.42
CA SER A 284 -5.53 10.02 -6.93
C SER A 284 -4.49 10.30 -5.85
N LEU A 285 -3.25 9.87 -6.10
CA LEU A 285 -2.11 10.33 -5.32
C LEU A 285 -1.99 11.86 -5.45
N PRO A 286 -1.88 12.60 -4.34
CA PRO A 286 -1.75 14.05 -4.38
C PRO A 286 -0.41 14.48 -4.99
N ALA A 287 -0.38 15.65 -5.61
CA ALA A 287 0.83 16.20 -6.22
C ALA A 287 1.93 16.46 -5.18
N PRO A 288 3.19 16.07 -5.45
CA PRO A 288 4.30 16.48 -4.59
C PRO A 288 4.49 18.00 -4.67
N SER A 289 4.53 18.66 -3.51
CA SER A 289 4.90 20.07 -3.38
C SER A 289 6.41 20.29 -3.16
N ILE A 290 7.18 19.20 -3.18
CA ILE A 290 8.57 19.16 -2.71
C ILE A 290 9.51 18.73 -3.83
N ILE A 291 10.77 19.14 -3.73
CA ILE A 291 11.88 18.71 -4.59
C ILE A 291 12.83 17.91 -3.70
N HIS A 292 13.17 16.69 -4.09
CA HIS A 292 14.05 15.82 -3.29
C HIS A 292 15.39 15.59 -4.00
N SER A 293 16.47 16.06 -3.39
CA SER A 293 17.81 16.01 -4.01
C SER A 293 18.50 14.65 -3.94
N ASN A 294 18.01 13.72 -3.12
CA ASN A 294 18.67 12.43 -2.89
C ASN A 294 17.86 11.21 -3.39
N LEU A 295 16.64 11.40 -3.88
CA LEU A 295 15.75 10.29 -4.21
C LEU A 295 16.23 9.60 -5.50
N THR A 296 16.72 8.37 -5.38
CA THR A 296 17.25 7.59 -6.52
C THR A 296 16.32 6.48 -6.99
N CYS A 297 15.37 6.05 -6.16
CA CYS A 297 14.43 4.98 -6.49
C CYS A 297 13.00 5.38 -6.09
N LEU A 298 12.07 5.32 -7.05
CA LEU A 298 10.64 5.52 -6.83
C LEU A 298 9.88 4.27 -7.25
N GLU A 299 9.09 3.74 -6.33
CA GLU A 299 8.21 2.61 -6.57
C GLU A 299 6.77 3.00 -6.26
N LEU A 300 5.88 2.84 -7.25
CA LEU A 300 4.46 3.09 -7.10
C LEU A 300 3.70 1.79 -7.38
N LYS A 301 2.93 1.31 -6.40
CA LYS A 301 2.11 0.12 -6.53
C LYS A 301 0.66 0.44 -6.23
N ARG A 302 -0.28 -0.03 -7.07
CA ARG A 302 -1.72 0.08 -6.77
C ARG A 302 -2.15 1.52 -6.51
N ILE A 303 -1.72 2.44 -7.38
CA ILE A 303 -1.98 3.87 -7.22
C ILE A 303 -2.72 4.41 -8.45
N GLU A 304 -3.65 5.34 -8.22
CA GLU A 304 -4.28 6.15 -9.25
C GLU A 304 -3.56 7.50 -9.35
N LEU A 305 -3.23 7.96 -10.56
CA LEU A 305 -2.50 9.21 -10.79
C LEU A 305 -3.26 10.10 -11.76
N CYS A 306 -3.37 11.39 -11.44
CA CYS A 306 -3.65 12.40 -12.45
C CYS A 306 -2.39 12.61 -13.33
N PRO A 307 -2.54 12.84 -14.64
CA PRO A 307 -1.40 13.00 -15.55
C PRO A 307 -0.47 14.14 -15.15
N GLU A 308 -1.01 15.28 -14.74
CA GLU A 308 -0.26 16.46 -14.34
C GLU A 308 0.55 16.20 -13.06
N VAL A 309 -0.02 15.41 -12.14
CA VAL A 309 0.66 15.00 -10.90
C VAL A 309 1.88 14.15 -11.22
N PHE A 310 1.75 13.20 -12.13
CA PHE A 310 2.85 12.30 -12.44
C PHE A 310 3.98 13.01 -13.22
N VAL A 311 3.63 13.90 -14.14
CA VAL A 311 4.61 14.76 -14.82
C VAL A 311 5.33 15.66 -13.81
N ARG A 312 4.60 16.33 -12.90
CA ARG A 312 5.22 17.14 -11.83
C ARG A 312 6.11 16.30 -10.91
N THR A 313 5.72 15.07 -10.60
CA THR A 313 6.55 14.13 -9.83
C THR A 313 7.86 13.84 -10.54
N ALA A 314 7.80 13.61 -11.85
CA ALA A 314 8.98 13.41 -12.67
C ALA A 314 9.87 14.66 -12.74
N GLU A 315 9.30 15.86 -12.81
CA GLU A 315 10.05 17.12 -12.78
C GLU A 315 10.74 17.34 -11.43
N ASN A 316 10.04 17.06 -10.33
CA ASN A 316 10.53 17.28 -8.97
C ASN A 316 11.64 16.30 -8.54
N PHE A 317 11.59 15.05 -9.01
CA PHE A 317 12.52 14.00 -8.59
C PHE A 317 13.44 13.50 -9.72
N GLY A 318 13.15 13.85 -10.98
CA GLY A 318 13.75 13.18 -12.13
C GLY A 318 15.23 13.46 -12.35
N ASN A 319 15.75 14.57 -11.83
CA ASN A 319 17.18 14.88 -11.86
C ASN A 319 18.03 13.93 -11.01
N THR A 320 17.43 13.21 -10.06
CA THR A 320 18.14 12.34 -9.12
C THR A 320 17.72 10.87 -9.28
N LEU A 321 16.54 10.66 -9.84
CA LEU A 321 15.94 9.35 -10.07
C LEU A 321 16.79 8.47 -11.02
N ARG A 322 17.09 7.26 -10.57
CA ARG A 322 17.83 6.21 -11.30
C ARG A 322 16.99 4.97 -11.56
N GLU A 323 16.02 4.69 -10.68
CA GLU A 323 15.14 3.54 -10.75
C GLU A 323 13.68 3.97 -10.59
N LEU A 324 12.82 3.49 -11.49
CA LEU A 324 11.37 3.69 -11.45
C LEU A 324 10.66 2.35 -11.63
N TYR A 325 9.84 2.00 -10.65
CA TYR A 325 9.04 0.77 -10.66
C TYR A 325 7.55 1.14 -10.57
N LEU A 326 6.77 0.71 -11.56
CA LEU A 326 5.32 0.90 -11.59
C LEU A 326 4.64 -0.47 -11.59
N ASN A 327 3.66 -0.68 -10.72
CA ASN A 327 2.88 -1.91 -10.70
C ASN A 327 1.41 -1.61 -10.40
N GLU A 328 0.48 -2.00 -11.27
CA GLU A 328 -0.96 -1.75 -11.09
C GLU A 328 -1.26 -0.25 -10.90
N VAL A 329 -0.66 0.58 -11.76
CA VAL A 329 -0.83 2.05 -11.73
C VAL A 329 -1.85 2.48 -12.78
N TYR A 330 -2.85 3.26 -12.34
CA TYR A 330 -3.91 3.76 -13.20
C TYR A 330 -3.71 5.23 -13.52
N LEU A 331 -3.79 5.60 -14.79
CA LEU A 331 -3.84 6.98 -15.23
C LEU A 331 -5.29 7.45 -15.29
N LYS A 332 -5.63 8.51 -14.57
CA LYS A 332 -6.94 9.14 -14.58
C LYS A 332 -7.15 9.89 -15.89
N ALA A 333 -8.20 9.55 -16.62
CA ALA A 333 -8.58 10.21 -17.86
C ALA A 333 -10.08 10.56 -17.86
N GLU A 334 -10.39 11.81 -18.15
CA GLU A 334 -11.75 12.31 -18.29
C GLU A 334 -12.16 12.34 -19.77
N GLN A 335 -13.44 12.06 -20.04
CA GLN A 335 -14.03 12.16 -21.37
C GLN A 335 -15.36 12.92 -21.31
N SER A 336 -15.50 13.92 -22.17
CA SER A 336 -16.74 14.64 -22.47
C SER A 336 -16.76 15.07 -23.94
N ARG A 337 -17.86 15.67 -24.41
CA ARG A 337 -17.95 16.23 -25.76
C ARG A 337 -17.03 17.42 -25.98
N ASP A 338 -16.83 18.24 -24.94
CA ASP A 338 -16.01 19.45 -25.03
C ASP A 338 -14.54 19.21 -24.64
N TRP A 339 -14.24 18.06 -24.02
CA TRP A 339 -12.90 17.73 -23.53
C TRP A 339 -12.56 16.26 -23.75
N ASN A 340 -11.43 16.03 -24.44
CA ASN A 340 -10.89 14.69 -24.66
C ASN A 340 -11.91 13.71 -25.29
N GLU A 341 -12.72 14.20 -26.24
CA GLU A 341 -13.84 13.47 -26.84
C GLU A 341 -13.43 12.09 -27.40
N ASP A 342 -12.26 11.99 -28.01
CA ASP A 342 -11.72 10.76 -28.60
C ASP A 342 -10.80 9.97 -27.65
N SER A 343 -10.60 10.45 -26.42
CA SER A 343 -9.70 9.86 -25.41
C SER A 343 -8.21 9.86 -25.80
N LYS A 344 -7.76 10.77 -26.67
CA LYS A 344 -6.33 10.86 -27.10
C LYS A 344 -5.52 11.95 -26.40
N LYS A 345 -6.14 12.81 -25.58
CA LYS A 345 -5.40 13.86 -24.87
C LYS A 345 -4.58 13.31 -23.71
N ILE A 346 -5.07 12.31 -22.98
CA ILE A 346 -4.39 11.73 -21.81
C ILE A 346 -3.98 10.31 -22.15
N LEU A 347 -2.68 10.07 -22.35
CA LEU A 347 -2.14 8.79 -22.80
C LEU A 347 -0.87 8.39 -22.03
N TRP A 348 -0.70 7.10 -21.75
CA TRP A 348 0.53 6.59 -21.13
C TRP A 348 1.74 6.71 -22.06
N VAL A 349 1.59 6.35 -23.33
CA VAL A 349 2.66 6.34 -24.34
C VAL A 349 2.48 7.49 -25.32
N GLY A 350 1.27 7.69 -25.83
CA GLY A 350 0.94 8.70 -26.84
C GLY A 350 0.68 8.12 -28.23
N MET A 351 0.41 9.00 -29.20
CA MET A 351 0.16 8.59 -30.59
C MET A 351 1.47 8.55 -31.40
N PRO A 352 1.66 7.52 -32.25
CA PRO A 352 2.89 7.38 -33.04
C PRO A 352 3.02 8.48 -34.09
N ASN A 353 4.24 8.97 -34.28
CA ASN A 353 4.66 9.97 -35.26
C ASN A 353 3.89 11.30 -35.16
N GLN A 354 3.30 11.57 -34.00
CA GLN A 354 2.55 12.78 -33.72
C GLN A 354 3.18 13.47 -32.52
N ARG A 355 3.10 14.80 -32.52
CA ARG A 355 3.46 15.61 -31.36
C ARG A 355 2.19 15.83 -30.53
N PRO A 356 2.23 15.68 -29.20
CA PRO A 356 1.08 16.02 -28.38
C PRO A 356 0.73 17.50 -28.59
N GLY A 357 -0.57 17.83 -28.57
CA GLY A 357 -1.02 19.21 -28.52
C GLY A 357 -0.73 19.85 -27.15
N ASP A 358 -0.89 21.18 -27.07
CA ASP A 358 -0.57 21.96 -25.86
C ASP A 358 -1.35 21.51 -24.61
N ASP A 359 -2.52 20.92 -24.80
CA ASP A 359 -3.43 20.44 -23.75
C ASP A 359 -3.43 18.90 -23.59
N CYS A 360 -2.45 18.24 -24.20
CA CYS A 360 -2.31 16.78 -24.17
C CYS A 360 -1.21 16.37 -23.16
N HIS A 361 -1.50 15.32 -22.38
CA HIS A 361 -0.59 14.71 -21.43
C HIS A 361 -0.22 13.30 -21.87
N TRP A 362 0.88 13.19 -22.61
CA TRP A 362 1.45 11.90 -23.04
C TRP A 362 2.67 11.56 -22.18
N ILE A 363 2.52 10.58 -21.29
CA ILE A 363 3.39 10.41 -20.13
C ILE A 363 4.80 9.91 -20.50
N ALA A 364 4.94 8.91 -21.37
CA ALA A 364 6.21 8.21 -21.56
C ALA A 364 7.35 9.14 -22.02
N MET A 365 7.08 10.01 -22.99
CA MET A 365 8.10 10.94 -23.47
C MET A 365 8.32 12.11 -22.51
N ALA A 366 7.26 12.61 -21.85
CA ALA A 366 7.40 13.63 -20.81
C ALA A 366 8.30 13.14 -19.67
N LEU A 367 8.09 11.89 -19.22
CA LEU A 367 8.91 11.24 -18.21
C LEU A 367 10.37 11.08 -18.66
N ARG A 368 10.60 10.64 -19.91
CA ARG A 368 11.97 10.54 -20.46
C ARG A 368 12.68 11.89 -20.48
N CYS A 369 11.98 12.97 -20.81
CA CYS A 369 12.54 14.31 -20.79
C CYS A 369 12.90 14.76 -19.37
N ALA A 370 12.03 14.46 -18.40
CA ALA A 370 12.20 14.86 -17.01
C ALA A 370 13.19 13.99 -16.21
N THR A 371 13.55 12.79 -16.69
CA THR A 371 14.37 11.81 -15.95
C THR A 371 15.67 11.43 -16.69
N PRO A 372 16.59 12.39 -16.93
CA PRO A 372 17.78 12.16 -17.76
C PRO A 372 18.77 11.13 -17.20
N HIS A 373 18.69 10.82 -15.90
CA HIS A 373 19.58 9.88 -15.22
C HIS A 373 18.94 8.50 -14.95
N LEU A 374 17.73 8.26 -15.46
CA LEU A 374 17.01 7.01 -15.28
C LEU A 374 17.73 5.85 -15.98
N ARG A 375 18.05 4.80 -15.21
CA ARG A 375 18.76 3.60 -15.68
C ARG A 375 17.86 2.37 -15.73
N ILE A 376 16.90 2.31 -14.84
CA ILE A 376 15.93 1.22 -14.74
C ILE A 376 14.53 1.83 -14.71
N CYS A 377 13.71 1.44 -15.68
CA CYS A 377 12.27 1.62 -15.64
C CYS A 377 11.62 0.27 -15.83
N ARG A 378 10.74 -0.14 -14.92
CA ARG A 378 9.89 -1.31 -15.08
C ARG A 378 8.45 -0.93 -14.80
N ALA A 379 7.55 -1.52 -15.57
CA ALA A 379 6.13 -1.32 -15.44
C ALA A 379 5.40 -2.65 -15.63
N SER A 380 4.46 -2.92 -14.74
CA SER A 380 3.49 -4.02 -14.83
C SER A 380 2.09 -3.47 -14.66
N PHE A 381 1.15 -3.95 -15.46
CA PHE A 381 -0.28 -3.63 -15.33
C PHE A 381 -0.59 -2.13 -15.30
N LEU A 382 -0.02 -1.35 -16.23
CA LEU A 382 -0.46 0.03 -16.43
C LEU A 382 -1.85 0.02 -17.06
N ALA A 383 -2.73 0.89 -16.57
CA ALA A 383 -4.14 0.90 -16.92
C ALA A 383 -4.72 2.32 -16.91
N TYR A 384 -5.95 2.47 -17.37
CA TYR A 384 -6.70 3.73 -17.26
C TYR A 384 -7.81 3.61 -16.23
N ASP A 385 -7.98 4.65 -15.43
CA ASP A 385 -9.21 4.93 -14.70
C ASP A 385 -9.94 6.01 -15.50
N HIS A 386 -11.03 5.64 -16.15
CA HIS A 386 -11.72 6.46 -17.14
C HIS A 386 -13.04 6.97 -16.58
N TYR A 387 -13.16 8.29 -16.52
CA TYR A 387 -14.36 8.98 -16.07
C TYR A 387 -15.15 9.57 -17.24
N MET A 388 -16.39 9.13 -17.42
CA MET A 388 -17.30 9.64 -18.44
C MET A 388 -18.22 10.71 -17.82
N LEU A 389 -18.03 11.97 -18.21
CA LEU A 389 -18.84 13.11 -17.72
C LEU A 389 -20.28 13.06 -18.25
N GLU A 390 -20.49 12.40 -19.38
CA GLU A 390 -21.78 12.25 -20.03
C GLU A 390 -21.82 10.94 -20.81
N ASP A 391 -22.99 10.56 -21.33
CA ASP A 391 -23.08 9.42 -22.23
C ASP A 391 -22.45 9.75 -23.59
N MET A 392 -21.27 9.18 -23.81
CA MET A 392 -20.47 9.38 -25.02
C MET A 392 -20.89 8.40 -26.12
N PRO A 393 -21.10 8.87 -27.36
CA PRO A 393 -21.45 8.02 -28.49
C PRO A 393 -20.24 7.25 -29.05
N THR A 394 -19.03 7.73 -28.78
CA THR A 394 -17.76 7.20 -29.28
C THR A 394 -17.12 6.27 -28.25
N GLN A 395 -16.55 5.16 -28.74
CA GLN A 395 -15.69 4.33 -27.90
C GLN A 395 -14.35 5.05 -27.67
N PRO A 396 -13.78 4.96 -26.46
CA PRO A 396 -12.53 5.66 -26.15
C PRO A 396 -11.35 5.06 -26.94
N GLU A 397 -10.59 5.91 -27.64
CA GLU A 397 -9.44 5.50 -28.47
C GLU A 397 -8.10 5.68 -27.72
N PHE A 398 -8.01 5.16 -26.50
CA PHE A 398 -6.75 5.11 -25.76
C PHE A 398 -5.66 4.35 -26.55
N ASP A 399 -4.41 4.56 -26.17
CA ASP A 399 -3.22 3.95 -26.79
C ASP A 399 -3.01 2.47 -26.41
N LEU A 400 -4.08 1.72 -26.16
CA LEU A 400 -4.03 0.31 -25.73
C LEU A 400 -3.54 -0.64 -26.84
N ILE A 401 -3.76 -0.29 -28.10
CA ILE A 401 -3.37 -1.10 -29.26
C ILE A 401 -1.91 -0.84 -29.63
N ASP A 402 -1.13 -1.90 -29.87
CA ASP A 402 0.25 -1.78 -30.36
C ASP A 402 0.28 -1.34 -31.84
N PRO A 403 0.80 -0.13 -32.16
CA PRO A 403 0.84 0.36 -33.54
C PRO A 403 1.75 -0.48 -34.45
N CYS A 404 2.65 -1.28 -33.88
CA CYS A 404 3.52 -2.17 -34.64
C CYS A 404 2.87 -3.54 -34.94
N GLY A 405 1.67 -3.81 -34.39
CA GLY A 405 0.97 -5.07 -34.58
C GLY A 405 1.62 -6.29 -33.90
N LEU A 406 2.53 -6.08 -32.94
CA LEU A 406 3.26 -7.16 -32.26
C LEU A 406 2.59 -7.62 -30.96
N GLY A 407 1.48 -7.00 -30.57
CA GLY A 407 0.76 -7.34 -29.33
C GLY A 407 1.49 -6.95 -28.05
N ARG A 408 2.42 -5.99 -28.10
CA ARG A 408 3.12 -5.50 -26.90
C ARG A 408 2.12 -4.80 -25.97
N SER A 409 2.19 -5.11 -24.68
CA SER A 409 1.37 -4.44 -23.68
C SER A 409 1.69 -2.94 -23.59
N ILE A 410 0.75 -2.16 -23.05
CA ILE A 410 0.96 -0.74 -22.77
C ILE A 410 2.16 -0.53 -21.84
N SER A 411 2.34 -1.39 -20.82
CA SER A 411 3.49 -1.35 -19.91
C SER A 411 4.81 -1.59 -20.63
N GLN A 412 4.88 -2.57 -21.55
CA GLN A 412 6.08 -2.81 -22.34
C GLN A 412 6.39 -1.60 -23.23
N ARG A 413 5.41 -1.09 -23.97
CA ARG A 413 5.61 0.07 -24.86
C ARG A 413 6.03 1.32 -24.08
N PHE A 414 5.41 1.56 -22.92
CA PHE A 414 5.78 2.62 -22.00
C PHE A 414 7.26 2.54 -21.60
N VAL A 415 7.72 1.38 -21.09
CA VAL A 415 9.12 1.20 -20.70
C VAL A 415 10.06 1.39 -21.89
N GLU A 416 9.72 0.85 -23.06
CA GLU A 416 10.55 1.00 -24.25
C GLU A 416 10.71 2.48 -24.64
N VAL A 417 9.64 3.28 -24.58
CA VAL A 417 9.71 4.71 -24.88
C VAL A 417 10.48 5.49 -23.82
N VAL A 418 10.20 5.26 -22.54
CA VAL A 418 10.87 5.92 -21.41
C VAL A 418 12.37 5.65 -21.41
N MET A 419 12.77 4.39 -21.62
CA MET A 419 14.17 3.98 -21.69
C MET A 419 14.86 4.32 -23.01
N GLY A 420 14.16 4.96 -23.94
CA GLY A 420 14.73 5.38 -25.22
C GLY A 420 15.10 4.24 -26.15
N ILE A 421 14.34 3.15 -26.12
CA ILE A 421 14.53 1.99 -27.01
C ILE A 421 13.83 2.26 -28.34
N ARG A 422 14.55 2.00 -29.44
CA ARG A 422 13.99 2.15 -30.79
C ARG A 422 12.78 1.23 -30.98
N GLN A 423 11.69 1.80 -31.48
CA GLN A 423 10.46 1.05 -31.71
C GLN A 423 10.57 0.17 -32.96
N PRO A 424 9.87 -0.97 -32.99
CA PRO A 424 9.66 -1.74 -34.21
C PRO A 424 8.94 -0.90 -35.27
N THR A 425 9.10 -1.25 -36.55
CA THR A 425 8.33 -0.62 -37.62
C THR A 425 6.86 -1.00 -37.55
N ALA A 426 5.99 -0.15 -38.09
CA ALA A 426 4.58 -0.48 -38.28
C ALA A 426 4.42 -1.66 -39.25
N LEU A 427 3.21 -2.24 -39.33
CA LEU A 427 2.87 -3.26 -40.34
C LEU A 427 3.07 -2.74 -41.77
N THR A 428 2.93 -1.43 -41.98
CA THR A 428 3.19 -0.72 -43.24
C THR A 428 4.68 -0.55 -43.55
N LYS A 429 5.57 -0.97 -42.63
CA LYS A 429 7.04 -0.79 -42.64
C LYS A 429 7.52 0.64 -42.37
N ASP A 430 6.63 1.54 -41.99
CA ASP A 430 7.00 2.89 -41.59
C ASP A 430 7.70 2.89 -40.22
N ALA A 431 8.59 3.86 -40.01
CA ALA A 431 9.17 4.11 -38.71
C ALA A 431 8.09 4.54 -37.71
N VAL A 432 8.20 4.08 -36.48
CA VAL A 432 7.32 4.48 -35.37
C VAL A 432 8.17 5.23 -34.36
N GLU A 433 7.86 6.49 -34.17
CA GLU A 433 8.54 7.36 -33.21
C GLU A 433 7.52 8.04 -32.31
N TYR A 434 7.90 8.32 -31.08
CA TYR A 434 7.07 9.06 -30.12
C TYR A 434 7.76 10.38 -29.85
N LEU A 435 7.10 11.49 -30.20
CA LEU A 435 7.71 12.81 -30.17
C LEU A 435 7.53 13.47 -28.79
N PRO A 436 8.51 14.24 -28.30
CA PRO A 436 8.34 15.04 -27.09
C PRO A 436 7.34 16.17 -27.33
N ALA A 437 6.73 16.70 -26.26
CA ALA A 437 5.85 17.86 -26.40
C ALA A 437 6.62 19.09 -26.90
N ASP A 438 7.78 19.37 -26.30
CA ASP A 438 8.64 20.47 -26.71
C ASP A 438 9.70 20.00 -27.71
N ALA A 439 9.80 20.69 -28.85
CA ALA A 439 10.78 20.43 -29.91
C ALA A 439 12.23 20.59 -29.45
N LEU A 440 12.49 21.30 -28.34
CA LEU A 440 13.81 21.39 -27.73
C LEU A 440 14.38 20.01 -27.34
N PHE A 441 13.51 19.02 -27.09
CA PHE A 441 13.92 17.67 -26.73
C PHE A 441 13.99 16.69 -27.91
N ASP A 442 13.81 17.14 -29.16
CA ASP A 442 13.87 16.28 -30.35
C ASP A 442 15.21 15.54 -30.49
N GLY A 443 16.29 16.08 -29.90
CA GLY A 443 17.58 15.40 -29.81
C GLY A 443 17.54 14.02 -29.13
N LEU A 444 16.54 13.74 -28.31
CA LEU A 444 16.34 12.42 -27.67
C LEU A 444 16.02 11.30 -28.68
N LEU A 445 15.47 11.64 -29.85
CA LEU A 445 15.18 10.69 -30.93
C LEU A 445 16.45 10.23 -31.65
N ASN A 446 17.47 11.07 -31.68
CA ASN A 446 18.78 10.72 -32.25
C ASN A 446 19.57 9.76 -31.34
N ASN A 447 19.25 9.75 -30.04
CA ASN A 447 19.94 8.96 -29.01
C ASN A 447 19.13 7.72 -28.58
N LEU A 448 18.45 7.06 -29.52
CA LEU A 448 17.71 5.83 -29.26
C LEU A 448 18.64 4.61 -29.20
N LEU A 449 18.46 3.77 -28.19
CA LEU A 449 19.10 2.47 -28.07
C LEU A 449 18.61 1.54 -29.18
N PRO A 450 19.52 0.85 -29.91
CA PRO A 450 19.13 -0.05 -30.99
C PRO A 450 18.39 -1.27 -30.45
N ARG A 451 17.29 -1.63 -31.11
CA ARG A 451 16.53 -2.85 -30.79
C ARG A 451 17.10 -4.03 -31.57
N ASN A 452 17.95 -4.82 -30.91
CA ASN A 452 18.56 -6.00 -31.52
C ASN A 452 17.69 -7.27 -31.39
N ARG A 453 16.79 -7.30 -30.42
CA ARG A 453 15.87 -8.42 -30.15
C ARG A 453 14.59 -7.93 -29.48
N ALA A 454 13.61 -8.82 -29.36
CA ALA A 454 12.50 -8.61 -28.43
C ALA A 454 13.02 -8.56 -26.99
N LEU A 455 12.48 -7.65 -26.19
CA LEU A 455 12.75 -7.57 -24.76
C LEU A 455 12.16 -8.81 -24.07
N GLY A 456 12.93 -9.39 -23.15
CA GLY A 456 12.43 -10.40 -22.22
C GLY A 456 11.53 -9.76 -21.17
N VAL A 457 10.69 -10.57 -20.53
CA VAL A 457 9.71 -10.08 -19.53
C VAL A 457 10.40 -9.31 -18.40
N VAL A 458 11.54 -9.78 -17.90
CA VAL A 458 12.32 -9.11 -16.84
C VAL A 458 12.88 -7.73 -17.24
N GLU A 459 12.93 -7.39 -18.52
CA GLU A 459 13.47 -6.10 -19.01
C GLU A 459 12.43 -4.99 -19.00
N TYR A 460 11.14 -5.32 -18.89
CA TYR A 460 10.08 -4.32 -18.82
C TYR A 460 9.11 -4.54 -17.66
N ASP A 461 8.86 -5.78 -17.24
CA ASP A 461 7.88 -6.12 -16.21
C ASP A 461 8.48 -5.98 -14.80
N THR A 462 7.83 -5.19 -13.94
CA THR A 462 8.25 -4.93 -12.56
C THR A 462 8.23 -6.19 -11.72
N ASN A 463 7.16 -6.98 -11.80
CA ASN A 463 7.00 -8.17 -10.96
C ASN A 463 8.03 -9.24 -11.32
N ALA A 464 8.27 -9.47 -12.61
CA ALA A 464 9.30 -10.39 -13.09
C ALA A 464 10.71 -9.91 -12.72
N TYR A 465 11.00 -8.62 -12.87
CA TYR A 465 12.30 -8.06 -12.50
C TYR A 465 12.57 -8.17 -11.00
N GLN A 466 11.61 -7.80 -10.16
CA GLN A 466 11.74 -7.85 -8.70
C GLN A 466 11.84 -9.27 -8.17
N THR A 467 11.24 -10.24 -8.86
CA THR A 467 11.36 -11.66 -8.51
C THR A 467 12.71 -12.27 -8.94
N ALA A 468 13.22 -11.89 -10.11
CA ALA A 468 14.35 -12.58 -10.73
C ALA A 468 15.70 -11.84 -10.62
N VAL A 469 15.70 -10.53 -10.35
CA VAL A 469 16.91 -9.69 -10.43
C VAL A 469 17.17 -8.96 -9.13
N ALA A 470 16.31 -8.01 -8.75
CA ALA A 470 16.52 -7.15 -7.58
C ALA A 470 15.23 -6.43 -7.17
N ASN A 471 15.02 -6.25 -5.87
CA ASN A 471 13.97 -5.41 -5.32
C ASN A 471 14.56 -4.47 -4.25
N SER A 472 14.96 -3.28 -4.68
CA SER A 472 15.69 -2.31 -3.84
C SER A 472 14.83 -1.62 -2.77
N THR A 473 13.51 -1.82 -2.81
CA THR A 473 12.54 -1.06 -1.99
C THR A 473 11.48 -1.93 -1.32
N SER A 474 10.49 -2.44 -2.05
CA SER A 474 9.37 -3.17 -1.43
C SER A 474 9.78 -4.52 -0.80
N GLU A 475 11.01 -5.00 -1.01
CA GLU A 475 11.53 -6.18 -0.33
C GLU A 475 11.52 -6.03 1.20
N TRP A 476 11.66 -4.80 1.71
CA TRP A 476 11.56 -4.50 3.14
C TRP A 476 10.19 -4.87 3.74
N GLN A 477 9.12 -4.92 2.92
CA GLN A 477 7.79 -5.41 3.34
C GLN A 477 7.73 -6.93 3.44
N ARG A 478 8.66 -7.66 2.83
CA ARG A 478 8.77 -9.11 2.99
C ARG A 478 9.70 -9.43 4.14
N SER A 479 10.87 -8.80 4.17
CA SER A 479 11.92 -9.05 5.15
C SER A 479 12.65 -7.74 5.49
N ILE A 480 12.48 -7.25 6.71
CA ILE A 480 13.12 -6.02 7.19
C ILE A 480 14.62 -6.20 7.45
N ASP A 481 15.07 -7.45 7.68
CA ASP A 481 16.49 -7.78 7.86
C ASP A 481 17.17 -8.33 6.59
N GLY A 482 16.40 -8.63 5.54
CA GLY A 482 16.86 -9.24 4.29
C GLY A 482 17.22 -10.73 4.44
N VAL A 483 16.85 -11.36 5.56
CA VAL A 483 17.18 -12.75 5.87
C VAL A 483 15.92 -13.58 6.00
N PHE A 484 15.07 -13.24 6.97
CA PHE A 484 13.87 -14.00 7.24
C PHE A 484 12.63 -13.19 6.88
N PRO A 485 11.61 -13.79 6.25
CA PRO A 485 10.33 -13.12 6.07
C PRO A 485 9.71 -12.74 7.43
N ASN A 486 9.24 -11.50 7.57
CA ASN A 486 8.41 -11.12 8.71
C ASN A 486 6.95 -11.34 8.28
N CYS A 487 6.42 -12.52 8.60
CA CYS A 487 5.02 -12.84 8.36
C CYS A 487 4.45 -13.55 9.58
N ASN A 488 3.27 -13.11 10.02
CA ASN A 488 2.54 -13.79 11.07
C ASN A 488 1.23 -14.35 10.50
N SER A 489 1.24 -15.64 10.16
CA SER A 489 0.05 -16.34 9.67
C SER A 489 -1.08 -16.31 10.69
N ASN A 490 -0.75 -16.39 11.99
CA ASN A 490 -1.76 -16.39 13.04
C ASN A 490 -2.51 -15.05 13.12
N THR A 491 -1.83 -13.91 12.96
CA THR A 491 -2.49 -12.60 12.90
C THR A 491 -3.48 -12.53 11.73
N LEU A 492 -3.09 -13.06 10.57
CA LEU A 492 -3.95 -13.06 9.37
C LEU A 492 -5.16 -13.97 9.56
N ASP A 493 -4.97 -15.19 10.07
CA ASP A 493 -6.05 -16.13 10.36
C ASP A 493 -7.05 -15.53 11.36
N GLU A 494 -6.55 -14.85 12.39
CA GLU A 494 -7.37 -14.15 13.38
C GLU A 494 -8.15 -12.98 12.76
N LEU A 495 -7.51 -12.19 11.90
CA LEU A 495 -8.19 -11.10 11.19
C LEU A 495 -9.28 -11.64 10.25
N HIS A 496 -9.00 -12.73 9.54
CA HIS A 496 -9.99 -13.41 8.69
C HIS A 496 -11.18 -13.90 9.51
N PHE A 497 -10.92 -14.54 10.65
CA PHE A 497 -11.98 -14.99 11.56
C PHE A 497 -12.88 -13.83 12.02
N ILE A 498 -12.29 -12.70 12.41
CA ILE A 498 -13.06 -11.51 12.79
C ILE A 498 -13.89 -10.98 11.61
N ALA A 499 -13.29 -10.87 10.42
CA ALA A 499 -13.96 -10.37 9.22
C ALA A 499 -15.12 -11.28 8.79
N GLU A 500 -14.91 -12.59 8.75
CA GLU A 500 -15.93 -13.59 8.41
C GLU A 500 -17.10 -13.53 9.40
N THR A 501 -16.82 -13.49 10.70
CA THR A 501 -17.87 -13.38 11.74
C THR A 501 -18.68 -12.09 11.58
N ALA A 502 -18.02 -10.96 11.29
CA ALA A 502 -18.71 -9.70 11.00
C ALA A 502 -19.58 -9.79 9.73
N CYS A 503 -19.10 -10.46 8.67
CA CYS A 503 -19.86 -10.70 7.45
C CYS A 503 -21.09 -11.60 7.68
N GLU A 504 -20.99 -12.61 8.55
CA GLU A 504 -22.14 -13.42 8.96
C GLU A 504 -23.19 -12.58 9.66
N GLY A 505 -22.79 -11.72 10.61
CA GLY A 505 -23.67 -10.76 11.27
C GLY A 505 -24.39 -9.84 10.29
N MET A 506 -23.65 -9.32 9.30
CA MET A 506 -24.23 -8.48 8.24
C MET A 506 -25.22 -9.26 7.36
N SER A 507 -24.91 -10.50 7.01
CA SER A 507 -25.78 -11.35 6.20
C SER A 507 -27.10 -11.65 6.92
N GLU A 508 -27.05 -11.87 8.23
CA GLU A 508 -28.22 -12.08 9.07
C GLU A 508 -29.10 -10.82 9.16
N ILE A 509 -28.51 -9.62 9.23
CA ILE A 509 -29.27 -8.35 9.13
C ILE A 509 -30.01 -8.28 7.79
N HIS A 510 -29.33 -8.57 6.68
CA HIS A 510 -29.94 -8.53 5.35
C HIS A 510 -31.06 -9.56 5.23
N ARG A 511 -30.87 -10.77 5.75
CA ARG A 511 -31.89 -11.82 5.79
C ARG A 511 -33.14 -11.37 6.55
N ARG A 512 -32.98 -10.85 7.78
CA ARG A 512 -34.10 -10.35 8.59
C ARG A 512 -34.81 -9.17 7.94
N ARG A 513 -34.08 -8.27 7.27
CA ARG A 513 -34.67 -7.15 6.52
C ARG A 513 -35.51 -7.63 5.35
N ASN A 514 -35.05 -8.65 4.64
CA ASN A 514 -35.78 -9.26 3.53
C ASN A 514 -36.99 -10.05 4.04
N GLU A 515 -36.87 -10.76 5.15
CA GLU A 515 -37.99 -11.45 5.82
C GLU A 515 -39.05 -10.47 6.29
N TRP A 516 -38.67 -9.36 6.93
CA TRP A 516 -39.62 -8.30 7.29
C TRP A 516 -40.29 -7.71 6.05
N SER A 517 -39.53 -7.45 4.98
CA SER A 517 -40.09 -6.90 3.74
C SER A 517 -41.03 -7.89 3.05
N ALA A 518 -40.75 -9.20 3.12
CA ALA A 518 -41.60 -10.27 2.61
C ALA A 518 -42.83 -10.53 3.51
N GLU A 519 -42.69 -10.45 4.82
CA GLU A 519 -43.79 -10.56 5.79
C GLU A 519 -44.72 -9.35 5.72
N ASN A 520 -44.21 -8.13 5.49
CA ASN A 520 -45.05 -6.95 5.21
C ASN A 520 -45.74 -7.05 3.84
N SER A 521 -45.10 -7.67 2.85
CA SER A 521 -45.73 -7.95 1.56
C SER A 521 -46.84 -9.00 1.67
N MET A 522 -46.61 -10.08 2.44
CA MET A 522 -47.63 -11.09 2.72
C MET A 522 -48.73 -10.57 3.67
N ALA A 523 -48.41 -9.71 4.64
CA ALA A 523 -49.40 -9.07 5.51
C ALA A 523 -50.31 -8.10 4.73
N ASN A 524 -49.79 -7.46 3.68
CA ASN A 524 -50.59 -6.68 2.73
C ASN A 524 -51.48 -7.58 1.84
N GLU A 525 -50.99 -8.74 1.38
CA GLU A 525 -51.84 -9.72 0.66
C GLU A 525 -52.92 -10.38 1.55
N PHE A 526 -52.63 -10.58 2.85
CA PHE A 526 -53.62 -11.08 3.80
C PHE A 526 -54.66 -10.02 4.20
N THR A 527 -54.29 -8.73 4.22
CA THR A 527 -55.27 -7.65 4.44
C THR A 527 -56.12 -7.40 3.20
N GLU A 528 -55.59 -7.48 1.98
CA GLU A 528 -56.40 -7.35 0.75
C GLU A 528 -57.44 -8.48 0.57
N ASN A 529 -57.14 -9.71 1.04
CA ASN A 529 -58.09 -10.82 0.97
C ASN A 529 -59.16 -10.80 2.10
N LEU A 530 -58.96 -10.05 3.18
CA LEU A 530 -59.94 -9.87 4.26
C LEU A 530 -60.96 -8.76 3.99
N PHE A 531 -60.71 -7.88 3.02
CA PHE A 531 -61.61 -6.77 2.65
C PHE A 531 -62.48 -7.03 1.41
N ASN A 532 -62.38 -8.20 0.77
CA ASN A 532 -63.27 -8.61 -0.32
C ASN A 532 -64.38 -9.56 0.19
N ILE A 533 -65.30 -9.02 1.00
CA ILE A 533 -66.64 -9.61 1.19
C ILE A 533 -67.59 -8.83 0.27
N PRO A 534 -68.26 -9.46 -0.72
CA PRO A 534 -69.17 -8.76 -1.61
C PRO A 534 -70.41 -8.27 -0.83
N PRO A 535 -70.92 -7.06 -1.12
CA PRO A 535 -72.11 -6.55 -0.45
C PRO A 535 -73.33 -7.39 -0.86
N SER A 536 -74.07 -7.84 0.15
CA SER A 536 -75.41 -8.40 -0.01
C SER A 536 -76.37 -7.27 -0.41
N ASP A 537 -76.82 -7.29 -1.66
CA ASP A 537 -78.01 -6.58 -2.09
C ASP A 537 -79.23 -7.19 -1.40
N ASP A 538 -79.92 -6.40 -0.57
CA ASP A 538 -81.37 -6.47 -0.40
C ASP A 538 -81.87 -5.25 0.36
N GLU A 539 -82.48 -4.30 -0.35
CA GLU A 539 -83.57 -3.47 0.18
C GLU A 539 -84.66 -3.29 -0.90
N HIS A 540 -85.73 -4.08 -0.78
CA HIS A 540 -87.11 -3.61 -0.95
C HIS A 540 -88.08 -4.55 -0.19
N ILE A 541 -88.23 -4.34 1.12
CA ILE A 541 -89.45 -3.91 1.86
C ILE A 541 -89.18 -4.00 3.36
#